data_AF-A0A397INU1-F1
#
_entry.id   AF-A0A397INU1-F1
#
_cell.length_a   1.000
_cell.length_b   1.000
_cell.length_c   1.000
_cell.angle_alpha   90.00
_cell.angle_beta   90.00
_cell.angle_gamma   90.00
#
_symmetry.space_group_name_H-M   'P 1'
#
loop_
_entity.id
_entity.type
_entity.pdbx_description
1 polymer ?
#
loop_
_entity_poly.entity_id
_entity_poly.type
_entity_poly.pdbx_seq_one_letter_code
_entity_poly.pdbx_strand_id
1 'polypeptide(L)'
;MTQRAMKFNKAYSGLINKLPPSLVNEAWKRLISCKKSPMTAGEASAVNPLVESFLRHEVNRYQKKLKYQRKSLPLFKNFLYDTNMPDQETQTQDTNPICDHEKEINYRVKKELDSLSLQLLEFNEKTFDPFIQEITKQIEERVNANNKLRSENNQQKLKLQKAEKLLASLKSQSIHPISEGNPSQDVHLKDRLLL
;
A
#
# COMPACT_ATOMS: atom_id res chain seq x y z
N MET A 1 -44.27 -7.04 10.29
CA MET A 1 -43.68 -5.69 10.39
C MET A 1 -43.64 -5.10 9.00
N THR A 2 -44.44 -4.08 8.73
CA THR A 2 -44.66 -3.50 7.40
C THR A 2 -43.38 -2.81 6.93
N GLN A 3 -42.78 -3.27 5.83
CA GLN A 3 -41.66 -2.60 5.18
C GLN A 3 -42.16 -1.24 4.66
N ARG A 4 -41.97 -0.18 5.45
CA ARG A 4 -42.29 1.18 5.03
C ARG A 4 -41.41 1.50 3.82
N ALA A 5 -42.03 1.73 2.67
CA ALA A 5 -41.32 2.02 1.42
C ALA A 5 -40.32 3.15 1.65
N MET A 6 -39.05 2.93 1.27
CA MET A 6 -37.96 3.90 1.31
C MET A 6 -38.20 4.99 0.28
N LYS A 7 -39.14 5.90 0.56
CA LYS A 7 -39.70 6.79 -0.44
C LYS A 7 -39.45 8.24 -0.07
N PHE A 8 -38.53 8.86 -0.81
CA PHE A 8 -38.40 10.31 -0.85
C PHE A 8 -39.68 10.97 -1.34
N ASN A 9 -39.90 12.21 -0.90
CA ASN A 9 -41.03 13.01 -1.37
C ASN A 9 -40.99 13.22 -2.89
N LYS A 10 -42.16 13.30 -3.52
CA LYS A 10 -42.30 13.60 -4.96
C LYS A 10 -41.68 14.96 -5.33
N ALA A 11 -41.64 15.91 -4.39
CA ALA A 11 -40.97 17.20 -4.56
C ALA A 11 -39.51 17.08 -5.01
N TYR A 12 -38.80 16.01 -4.63
CA TYR A 12 -37.40 15.80 -4.99
C TYR A 12 -37.19 15.01 -6.28
N SER A 13 -38.25 14.65 -7.01
CA SER A 13 -38.16 13.87 -8.24
C SER A 13 -37.16 14.44 -9.25
N GLY A 14 -37.08 15.77 -9.38
CA GLY A 14 -36.11 16.45 -10.24
C GLY A 14 -34.63 16.25 -9.84
N LEU A 15 -34.34 15.93 -8.57
CA LEU A 15 -33.01 15.58 -8.07
C LEU A 15 -32.76 14.07 -8.16
N ILE A 16 -33.75 13.28 -7.77
CA ILE A 16 -33.66 11.81 -7.74
C ILE A 16 -33.45 11.25 -9.15
N ASN A 17 -34.17 11.76 -10.14
CA ASN A 17 -34.04 11.31 -11.53
C ASN A 17 -32.65 11.60 -12.15
N LYS A 18 -31.83 12.44 -11.50
CA LYS A 18 -30.44 12.71 -11.92
C LYS A 18 -29.43 11.74 -11.32
N LEU A 19 -29.86 10.84 -10.44
CA LEU A 19 -29.04 9.85 -9.76
C LEU A 19 -29.42 8.43 -10.22
N PRO A 20 -28.43 7.52 -10.35
CA PRO A 20 -28.72 6.11 -10.53
C PRO A 20 -29.41 5.51 -9.30
N PRO A 21 -30.25 4.47 -9.46
CA PRO A 21 -31.02 3.87 -8.36
C PRO A 21 -30.18 3.42 -7.15
N SER A 22 -28.96 2.95 -7.39
CA SER A 22 -28.02 2.55 -6.31
C SER A 22 -27.65 3.71 -5.39
N LEU A 23 -27.40 4.90 -5.96
CA LEU A 23 -27.05 6.10 -5.20
C LEU A 23 -28.26 6.68 -4.47
N VAL A 24 -29.47 6.56 -5.03
CA VAL A 24 -30.70 6.95 -4.35
C VAL A 24 -30.91 6.10 -3.09
N ASN A 25 -30.71 4.79 -3.20
CA ASN A 25 -30.81 3.87 -2.07
C ASN A 25 -29.74 4.14 -1.00
N GLU A 26 -28.52 4.45 -1.42
CA GLU A 26 -27.43 4.80 -0.50
C GLU A 26 -27.68 6.14 0.21
N ALA A 27 -28.15 7.14 -0.52
CA ALA A 27 -28.54 8.44 0.03
C ALA A 27 -29.63 8.30 1.09
N TRP A 28 -30.65 7.49 0.83
CA TRP A 28 -31.70 7.18 1.80
C TRP A 28 -31.12 6.57 3.08
N LYS A 29 -30.26 5.54 2.94
CA LYS A 29 -29.58 4.90 4.08
C LYS A 29 -28.78 5.92 4.89
N ARG A 30 -28.00 6.80 4.25
CA ARG A 30 -27.17 7.80 4.92
C ARG A 30 -27.98 8.81 5.74
N LEU A 31 -29.13 9.25 5.24
CA LEU A 31 -29.99 10.19 5.95
C LEU A 31 -30.57 9.58 7.23
N ILE A 32 -31.00 8.31 7.17
CA ILE A 32 -31.62 7.63 8.31
C ILE A 32 -30.61 6.98 9.27
N SER A 33 -29.37 6.73 8.85
CA SER A 33 -28.34 6.07 9.65
C SER A 33 -27.19 6.98 10.08
N CYS A 34 -27.33 8.30 9.89
CA CYS A 34 -26.29 9.27 10.24
C CYS A 34 -25.93 9.21 11.74
N LYS A 35 -24.65 9.00 12.06
CA LYS A 35 -24.16 8.80 13.45
C LYS A 35 -24.39 10.00 14.39
N LYS A 36 -24.47 11.22 13.86
CA LYS A 36 -24.54 12.45 14.68
C LYS A 36 -25.98 12.93 14.92
N SER A 37 -26.91 12.57 14.03
CA SER A 37 -28.33 12.94 14.11
C SER A 37 -29.08 12.17 13.01
N PRO A 38 -29.48 10.91 13.24
CA PRO A 38 -30.23 10.14 12.26
C PRO A 38 -31.60 10.79 12.08
N MET A 39 -31.92 11.15 10.84
CA MET A 39 -33.20 11.74 10.54
C MET A 39 -34.25 10.63 10.51
N THR A 40 -35.44 10.87 11.05
CA THR A 40 -36.47 9.83 11.03
C THR A 40 -36.96 9.60 9.61
N ALA A 41 -37.43 8.38 9.30
CA ALA A 41 -37.97 8.08 7.97
C ALA A 41 -39.14 9.01 7.59
N GLY A 42 -39.91 9.49 8.57
CA GLY A 42 -41.00 10.45 8.35
C GLY A 42 -40.49 11.81 7.89
N GLU A 43 -39.46 12.34 8.55
CA GLU A 43 -38.82 13.60 8.17
C GLU A 43 -38.09 13.51 6.83
N ALA A 44 -37.49 12.34 6.52
CA ALA A 44 -36.84 12.08 5.23
C ALA A 44 -37.82 11.96 4.06
N SER A 45 -39.03 11.44 4.33
CA SER A 45 -40.13 11.42 3.37
C SER A 45 -40.86 12.76 3.26
N ALA A 46 -40.68 13.68 4.20
CA ALA A 46 -41.31 15.00 4.19
C ALA A 46 -40.55 16.01 3.32
N VAL A 47 -41.19 17.15 3.05
CA VAL A 47 -40.54 18.29 2.39
C VAL A 47 -39.71 19.03 3.44
N ASN A 48 -38.40 18.82 3.42
CA ASN A 48 -37.40 19.29 4.36
C ASN A 48 -36.19 19.84 3.57
N PRO A 49 -35.86 21.14 3.71
CA PRO A 49 -34.72 21.77 3.03
C PRO A 49 -33.37 21.07 3.26
N LEU A 50 -33.17 20.40 4.40
CA LEU A 50 -31.97 19.64 4.70
C LEU A 50 -31.82 18.41 3.79
N VAL A 51 -32.93 17.73 3.50
CA VAL A 51 -32.94 16.61 2.55
C VAL A 51 -32.66 17.09 1.14
N GLU A 52 -33.26 18.24 0.76
CA GLU A 52 -33.03 18.82 -0.55
C GLU A 52 -31.57 19.22 -0.75
N SER A 53 -30.97 19.91 0.22
CA SER A 53 -29.56 20.32 0.14
C SER A 53 -28.61 19.12 0.09
N PHE A 54 -28.90 18.05 0.86
CA PHE A 54 -28.17 16.79 0.80
C PHE A 54 -28.27 16.13 -0.59
N LEU A 55 -29.46 16.02 -1.16
CA LEU A 55 -29.66 15.43 -2.49
C LEU A 55 -28.98 16.27 -3.59
N ARG A 56 -29.03 17.61 -3.49
CA ARG A 56 -28.27 18.51 -4.38
C ARG A 56 -26.77 18.24 -4.29
N HIS A 57 -26.24 18.03 -3.09
CA HIS A 57 -24.84 17.68 -2.90
C HIS A 57 -24.49 16.34 -3.56
N GLU A 58 -25.31 15.30 -3.38
CA GLU A 58 -25.07 13.99 -4.00
C GLU A 58 -25.16 14.04 -5.54
N VAL A 59 -26.13 14.78 -6.10
CA VAL A 59 -26.21 15.04 -7.55
C VAL A 59 -24.95 15.73 -8.05
N ASN A 60 -24.50 16.79 -7.38
CA ASN A 60 -23.28 17.51 -7.74
C ASN A 60 -22.04 16.61 -7.65
N ARG A 61 -21.95 15.78 -6.61
CA ARG A 61 -20.86 14.82 -6.42
C ARG A 61 -20.82 13.80 -7.56
N TYR A 62 -21.97 13.23 -7.92
CA TYR A 62 -22.09 12.28 -9.01
C TYR A 62 -21.73 12.91 -10.36
N GLN A 63 -22.24 14.10 -10.65
CA GLN A 63 -21.93 14.83 -11.90
C GLN A 63 -20.46 15.23 -11.98
N LYS A 64 -19.84 15.68 -10.88
CA LYS A 64 -18.39 15.93 -10.83
C LYS A 64 -17.62 14.65 -11.14
N LYS A 65 -17.97 13.52 -10.51
CA LYS A 65 -17.34 12.22 -10.79
C LYS A 65 -17.45 11.85 -12.27
N LEU A 66 -18.61 12.02 -12.89
CA LEU A 66 -18.79 11.78 -14.33
C LEU A 66 -17.91 12.69 -15.19
N LYS A 67 -17.77 13.98 -14.84
CA LYS A 67 -16.90 14.91 -15.56
C LYS A 67 -15.43 14.51 -15.44
N TYR A 68 -14.97 14.06 -14.27
CA TYR A 68 -13.60 13.57 -14.10
C TYR A 68 -13.36 12.27 -14.87
N GLN A 69 -14.31 11.33 -14.83
CA GLN A 69 -14.19 10.10 -15.62
C GLN A 69 -14.17 10.36 -17.13
N ARG A 70 -14.93 11.36 -17.63
CA ARG A 70 -14.86 11.79 -19.04
C ARG A 70 -13.54 12.50 -19.38
N LYS A 71 -12.94 13.23 -18.44
CA LYS A 71 -11.63 13.90 -18.59
C LYS A 71 -10.44 12.94 -18.47
N SER A 72 -10.61 11.77 -17.85
CA SER A 72 -9.63 10.68 -17.88
C SER A 72 -9.83 9.71 -19.05
N LEU A 73 -10.91 9.88 -19.83
CA LEU A 73 -11.19 9.16 -21.08
C LEU A 73 -10.74 9.84 -22.41
N PRO A 74 -9.80 10.80 -22.49
CA PRO A 74 -9.30 11.25 -23.79
C PRO A 74 -8.52 10.15 -24.53
N LEU A 75 -7.97 9.17 -23.81
CA LEU A 75 -7.20 8.09 -24.45
C LEU A 75 -8.05 7.16 -25.33
N PHE A 76 -9.36 7.04 -25.09
CA PHE A 76 -10.21 6.08 -25.81
C PHE A 76 -11.09 6.69 -26.91
N LYS A 77 -11.26 8.02 -26.96
CA LYS A 77 -12.17 8.65 -27.94
C LYS A 77 -11.56 8.82 -29.32
N ASN A 78 -10.23 8.84 -29.44
CA ASN A 78 -9.59 9.06 -30.75
C ASN A 78 -9.59 7.82 -31.64
N PHE A 79 -10.00 6.64 -31.15
CA PHE A 79 -9.96 5.40 -31.93
C PHE A 79 -11.32 4.97 -32.53
N LEU A 80 -12.42 5.67 -32.22
CA LEU A 80 -13.78 5.21 -32.61
C LEU A 80 -14.45 6.00 -33.75
N TYR A 81 -13.87 7.10 -34.23
CA TYR A 81 -14.55 7.99 -35.19
C TYR A 81 -13.79 8.25 -36.48
N ASP A 82 -12.65 7.60 -36.72
CA ASP A 82 -11.89 7.80 -37.96
C ASP A 82 -12.21 6.76 -39.04
N THR A 83 -13.47 6.31 -39.07
CA THR A 83 -14.03 5.61 -40.23
C THR A 83 -14.87 6.63 -40.98
N ASN A 84 -14.21 7.40 -41.85
CA ASN A 84 -14.88 8.02 -42.98
C ASN A 84 -15.52 6.89 -43.81
N MET A 85 -16.79 6.59 -43.53
CA MET A 85 -17.63 5.82 -44.44
C MET A 85 -17.97 6.76 -45.60
N PRO A 86 -17.49 6.51 -46.84
CA PRO A 86 -18.08 7.19 -47.98
C PRO A 86 -19.49 6.61 -48.17
N ASP A 87 -20.51 7.47 -48.10
CA ASP A 87 -21.85 7.12 -48.57
C ASP A 87 -21.76 6.83 -50.07
N GLN A 88 -21.53 5.56 -50.42
CA GLN A 88 -21.73 5.07 -51.78
C GLN A 88 -23.04 4.29 -51.81
N GLU A 89 -24.14 5.04 -51.86
CA GLU A 89 -25.37 4.55 -52.49
C GLU A 89 -25.10 4.34 -53.99
N THR A 90 -24.52 3.20 -54.34
CA THR A 90 -24.52 2.70 -55.72
C THR A 90 -25.23 1.37 -55.76
N GLN A 91 -26.47 1.46 -56.20
CA GLN A 91 -27.33 0.37 -56.64
C GLN A 91 -26.67 -0.35 -57.83
N THR A 92 -26.01 -1.48 -57.61
CA THR A 92 -25.77 -2.49 -58.65
C THR A 92 -25.58 -3.90 -58.07
N GLN A 93 -26.53 -4.77 -58.41
CA GLN A 93 -26.40 -6.19 -58.76
C GLN A 93 -25.58 -7.11 -57.82
N ASP A 94 -26.34 -7.84 -57.00
CA ASP A 94 -26.23 -9.28 -56.72
C ASP A 94 -24.86 -9.94 -56.91
N THR A 95 -23.94 -9.65 -56.00
CA THR A 95 -22.98 -10.64 -55.51
C THR A 95 -22.69 -10.25 -54.08
N ASN A 96 -23.32 -10.91 -53.10
CA ASN A 96 -22.96 -10.74 -51.70
C ASN A 96 -21.50 -11.17 -51.53
N PRO A 97 -20.52 -10.27 -51.29
CA PRO A 97 -19.28 -10.72 -50.71
C PRO A 97 -19.67 -11.07 -49.28
N ILE A 98 -19.65 -12.35 -48.93
CA ILE A 98 -19.76 -12.79 -47.54
C ILE A 98 -18.50 -12.26 -46.85
N CYS A 99 -18.57 -11.01 -46.44
CA CYS A 99 -17.57 -10.39 -45.60
C CYS A 99 -17.76 -11.01 -44.23
N ASP A 100 -16.78 -11.79 -43.78
CA ASP A 100 -16.73 -12.30 -42.40
C ASP A 100 -16.49 -11.12 -41.46
N HIS A 101 -17.51 -10.28 -41.27
CA HIS A 101 -17.47 -9.10 -40.42
C HIS A 101 -17.01 -9.46 -38.99
N GLU A 102 -17.29 -10.68 -38.53
CA GLU A 102 -16.80 -11.21 -37.26
C GLU A 102 -15.27 -11.33 -37.22
N LYS A 103 -14.62 -11.76 -38.31
CA LYS A 103 -13.15 -11.90 -38.35
C LYS A 103 -12.46 -10.53 -38.30
N GLU A 104 -13.00 -9.54 -39.01
CA GLU A 104 -12.48 -8.18 -39.01
C GLU A 104 -12.65 -7.51 -37.63
N ILE A 105 -13.82 -7.69 -37.00
CA ILE A 105 -14.06 -7.21 -35.63
C ILE A 105 -13.09 -7.87 -34.65
N ASN A 106 -12.94 -9.19 -34.72
CA ASN A 106 -12.04 -9.94 -33.83
C ASN A 106 -10.57 -9.52 -34.02
N TYR A 107 -10.13 -9.29 -35.26
CA TYR A 107 -8.79 -8.80 -35.54
C TYR A 107 -8.54 -7.42 -34.90
N ARG A 108 -9.49 -6.49 -35.05
CA ARG A 108 -9.40 -5.14 -34.44
C ARG A 108 -9.39 -5.19 -32.93
N VAL A 109 -10.31 -5.95 -32.33
CA VAL A 109 -10.38 -6.15 -30.88
C VAL A 109 -9.06 -6.73 -30.36
N LYS A 110 -8.51 -7.74 -31.04
CA LYS A 110 -7.24 -8.37 -30.67
C LYS A 110 -6.08 -7.37 -30.70
N LYS A 111 -5.96 -6.59 -31.79
CA LYS A 111 -4.91 -5.58 -31.95
C LYS A 111 -4.96 -4.51 -30.85
N GLU A 112 -6.15 -4.00 -30.54
CA GLU A 112 -6.33 -3.00 -29.49
C GLU A 112 -6.04 -3.57 -28.10
N LEU A 113 -6.45 -4.82 -27.85
CA LEU A 113 -6.16 -5.50 -26.59
C LEU A 113 -4.64 -5.69 -26.40
N ASP A 114 -3.94 -6.09 -27.46
CA ASP A 114 -2.48 -6.26 -27.42
C ASP A 114 -1.77 -4.91 -27.20
N SER A 115 -2.24 -3.85 -27.86
CA SER A 115 -1.76 -2.48 -27.66
C SER A 115 -1.94 -2.01 -26.21
N LEU A 116 -3.14 -2.21 -25.65
CA LEU A 116 -3.44 -1.85 -24.26
C LEU A 116 -2.58 -2.65 -23.27
N SER A 117 -2.39 -3.94 -23.52
CA SER A 117 -1.54 -4.80 -22.69
C SER A 117 -0.10 -4.30 -22.67
N LEU A 118 0.44 -3.88 -23.81
CA LEU A 118 1.79 -3.35 -23.92
C LEU A 118 1.95 -2.04 -23.14
N GLN A 119 0.99 -1.12 -23.30
CA GLN A 119 1.00 0.16 -22.58
C GLN A 119 0.91 -0.03 -21.06
N LEU A 120 0.09 -0.98 -20.60
CA LEU A 120 -0.01 -1.30 -19.17
C LEU A 120 1.30 -1.88 -18.62
N LEU A 121 1.97 -2.74 -19.40
CA LEU A 121 3.26 -3.30 -19.01
C LEU A 121 4.32 -2.19 -18.90
N GLU A 122 4.44 -1.36 -19.93
CA GLU A 122 5.39 -0.24 -19.95
C GLU A 122 5.13 0.77 -18.82
N PHE A 123 3.85 1.07 -18.56
CA PHE A 123 3.47 1.94 -17.45
C PHE A 123 3.86 1.35 -16.10
N ASN A 124 3.60 0.05 -15.89
CA ASN A 124 3.95 -0.62 -14.64
C ASN A 124 5.46 -0.68 -14.44
N GLU A 125 6.22 -1.03 -15.48
CA GLU A 125 7.69 -1.03 -15.45
C GLU A 125 8.21 0.35 -15.04
N LYS A 126 7.80 1.41 -15.75
CA LYS A 126 8.24 2.79 -15.45
C LYS A 126 7.82 3.27 -14.06
N THR A 127 6.68 2.82 -13.57
CA THR A 127 6.12 3.30 -12.29
C THR A 127 6.73 2.56 -11.10
N PHE A 128 6.88 1.24 -11.20
CA PHE A 128 7.25 0.40 -10.07
C PHE A 128 8.74 0.04 -10.04
N ASP A 129 9.42 -0.04 -11.18
CA ASP A 129 10.83 -0.44 -11.21
C ASP A 129 11.73 0.49 -10.38
N PRO A 130 11.62 1.83 -10.45
CA PRO A 130 12.44 2.70 -9.62
C PRO A 130 12.23 2.44 -8.12
N PHE A 131 11.00 2.12 -7.72
CA PHE A 131 10.66 1.82 -6.34
C PHE A 131 11.24 0.47 -5.89
N ILE A 132 11.14 -0.57 -6.74
CA ILE A 132 11.73 -1.88 -6.47
C ILE A 132 13.27 -1.78 -6.37
N GLN A 133 13.89 -1.01 -7.27
CA GLN A 133 15.33 -0.78 -7.26
C GLN A 133 15.77 -0.07 -5.98
N GLU A 134 15.06 0.98 -5.57
CA GLU A 134 15.37 1.72 -4.34
C GLU A 134 15.22 0.86 -3.09
N ILE A 135 14.13 0.07 -2.98
CA ILE A 135 13.96 -0.89 -1.88
C ILE A 135 15.11 -1.90 -1.86
N THR A 136 15.46 -2.46 -3.02
CA THR A 136 16.53 -3.45 -3.14
C THR A 136 17.86 -2.87 -2.65
N LYS A 137 18.18 -1.65 -3.07
CA LYS A 137 19.37 -0.93 -2.65
C LYS A 137 19.40 -0.70 -1.13
N GLN A 138 18.30 -0.24 -0.53
CA GLN A 138 18.23 -0.04 0.92
C GLN A 138 18.39 -1.34 1.71
N ILE A 139 17.85 -2.44 1.21
CA ILE A 139 18.01 -3.76 1.82
C ILE A 139 19.48 -4.18 1.77
N GLU A 140 20.12 -4.05 0.62
CA GLU A 140 21.53 -4.42 0.43
C GLU A 140 22.46 -3.60 1.34
N GLU A 141 22.26 -2.27 1.43
CA GLU A 141 23.01 -1.40 2.33
C GLU A 141 22.87 -1.85 3.79
N ARG A 142 21.65 -2.18 4.24
CA ARG A 142 21.40 -2.67 5.61
C ARG A 142 22.06 -4.03 5.86
N VAL A 143 22.03 -4.93 4.90
CA VAL A 143 22.70 -6.24 5.00
C VAL A 143 24.21 -6.06 5.15
N ASN A 144 24.81 -5.19 4.35
CA ASN A 144 26.23 -4.89 4.40
C ASN A 144 26.64 -4.27 5.75
N ALA A 145 25.85 -3.30 6.25
CA ALA A 145 26.09 -2.70 7.57
C ALA A 145 25.99 -3.75 8.69
N ASN A 146 24.99 -4.63 8.66
CA ASN A 146 24.82 -5.69 9.64
C ASN A 146 25.97 -6.71 9.61
N ASN A 147 26.47 -7.07 8.42
CA ASN A 147 27.61 -7.98 8.29
C ASN A 147 28.89 -7.39 8.90
N LYS A 148 29.10 -6.07 8.74
CA LYS A 148 30.21 -5.36 9.38
C LYS A 148 30.08 -5.38 10.91
N LEU A 149 28.91 -5.00 11.44
CA LEU A 149 28.63 -5.03 12.88
C LEU A 149 28.78 -6.44 13.46
N ARG A 150 28.36 -7.47 12.73
CA ARG A 150 28.54 -8.87 13.15
C ARG A 150 30.01 -9.24 13.27
N SER A 151 30.85 -8.79 12.34
CA SER A 151 32.30 -9.02 12.38
C SER A 151 32.95 -8.32 13.58
N GLU A 152 32.56 -7.07 13.83
CA GLU A 152 33.02 -6.30 15.00
C GLU A 152 32.59 -6.95 16.33
N ASN A 153 31.32 -7.38 16.44
CA ASN A 153 30.81 -8.11 17.60
C ASN A 153 31.58 -9.41 17.85
N ASN A 154 31.93 -10.16 16.80
CA ASN A 154 32.74 -11.37 16.94
C ASN A 154 34.14 -11.06 17.45
N GLN A 155 34.76 -9.97 16.98
CA GLN A 155 36.06 -9.54 17.47
C GLN A 155 36.01 -9.13 18.95
N GLN A 156 34.98 -8.38 19.34
CA GLN A 156 34.77 -7.98 20.74
C GLN A 156 34.53 -9.19 21.64
N LYS A 157 33.72 -10.15 21.19
CA LYS A 157 33.47 -11.41 21.91
C LYS A 157 34.77 -12.17 22.17
N LEU A 158 35.68 -12.22 21.20
CA LEU A 158 36.99 -12.88 21.37
C LEU A 158 37.87 -12.13 22.39
N LYS A 159 37.88 -10.80 22.36
CA LYS A 159 38.62 -9.99 23.34
C LYS A 159 38.09 -10.20 24.76
N LEU A 160 36.76 -10.22 24.92
CA LEU A 160 36.10 -10.47 26.19
C LEU A 160 36.48 -11.85 26.76
N GLN A 161 36.41 -12.90 25.96
CA GLN A 161 36.80 -14.25 26.38
C GLN A 161 38.27 -14.33 26.83
N LYS A 162 39.18 -13.58 26.18
CA LYS A 162 40.58 -13.50 26.62
C LYS A 162 40.71 -12.81 27.97
N ALA A 163 40.00 -11.69 28.17
CA ALA A 163 40.01 -10.95 29.43
C ALA A 163 39.41 -11.78 30.57
N GLU A 164 38.32 -12.51 30.33
CA GLU A 164 37.69 -13.41 31.29
C GLU A 164 38.66 -14.52 31.74
N LYS A 165 39.40 -15.14 30.80
CA LYS A 165 40.42 -16.15 31.10
C LYS A 165 41.56 -15.59 31.95
N LEU A 166 42.07 -14.41 31.60
CA LEU A 166 43.12 -13.74 32.38
C LEU A 166 42.63 -13.40 33.79
N LEU A 167 41.43 -12.85 33.92
CA LEU A 167 40.83 -12.54 35.22
C LEU A 167 40.66 -13.80 36.07
N ALA A 168 40.21 -14.91 35.48
CA ALA A 168 40.10 -16.19 36.18
C ALA A 168 41.47 -16.68 36.70
N SER A 169 42.54 -16.57 35.89
CA SER A 169 43.90 -16.93 36.32
C SER A 169 44.43 -16.06 37.46
N LEU A 170 44.21 -14.74 37.40
CA LEU A 170 44.63 -13.81 38.46
C LEU A 170 43.89 -14.09 39.77
N LYS A 171 42.58 -14.37 39.70
CA LYS A 171 41.80 -14.80 40.87
C LYS A 171 42.36 -16.07 41.50
N SER A 172 42.75 -17.07 40.70
CA SER A 172 43.34 -18.30 41.25
C SER A 172 44.71 -18.07 41.91
N GLN A 173 45.55 -17.18 41.38
CA GLN A 173 46.85 -16.85 41.98
C GLN A 173 46.71 -16.08 43.31
N SER A 174 45.74 -15.18 43.41
CA SER A 174 45.47 -14.42 44.64
C SER A 174 44.99 -15.29 45.82
N ILE A 175 44.54 -16.52 45.57
CA ILE A 175 44.02 -17.43 46.61
C ILE A 175 45.15 -18.29 47.22
N HIS A 176 46.34 -18.32 46.62
CA HIS A 176 47.50 -18.92 47.28
C HIS A 176 48.05 -17.95 48.34
N PRO A 177 48.12 -18.34 49.64
CA PRO A 177 48.70 -17.48 50.64
C PRO A 177 50.18 -17.24 50.31
N ILE A 178 50.61 -15.99 50.42
CA ILE A 178 52.02 -15.62 50.49
C ILE A 178 52.57 -16.36 51.72
N SER A 179 53.21 -17.51 51.51
CA SER A 179 54.00 -18.19 52.53
C SER A 179 55.33 -17.45 52.67
N GLU A 180 55.29 -16.21 53.15
CA GLU A 180 56.46 -15.57 53.75
C GLU A 180 56.40 -15.80 55.25
N GLY A 181 57.14 -16.82 55.68
CA GLY A 181 57.41 -17.12 57.08
C GLY A 181 58.87 -17.49 57.24
N ASN A 182 59.75 -16.49 57.25
CA ASN A 182 60.97 -16.51 58.06
C ASN A 182 61.48 -15.06 58.20
N PRO A 183 61.62 -14.56 59.44
CA PRO A 183 62.88 -14.83 60.16
C PRO A 183 62.69 -14.97 61.67
N SER A 184 63.08 -16.11 62.26
CA SER A 184 63.40 -16.17 63.69
C SER A 184 64.91 -16.27 63.86
N GLN A 185 65.50 -15.14 64.26
CA GLN A 185 66.80 -15.06 64.89
C GLN A 185 66.74 -15.88 66.18
N ASP A 186 67.43 -17.02 66.23
CA ASP A 186 67.69 -17.71 67.49
C ASP A 186 69.10 -17.34 67.97
N VAL A 187 69.12 -16.70 69.13
CA VAL A 187 70.30 -16.26 69.86
C VAL A 187 70.77 -17.45 70.68
N HIS A 188 71.93 -18.01 70.37
CA HIS A 188 72.64 -18.79 71.37
C HIS A 188 74.11 -18.41 71.48
N LEU A 189 74.38 -17.60 72.51
CA LEU A 189 75.65 -17.46 73.19
C LEU A 189 76.28 -18.84 73.44
N LYS A 190 77.57 -18.98 73.10
CA LYS A 190 78.54 -19.74 73.90
C LYS A 190 79.97 -19.37 73.50
N ASP A 191 80.55 -18.55 74.37
CA ASP A 191 81.95 -18.43 74.76
C ASP A 191 82.97 -19.37 74.11
N ARG A 192 84.03 -18.80 73.53
CA ARG A 192 85.40 -18.97 74.05
C ARG A 192 86.41 -18.07 73.34
N LEU A 193 86.87 -17.06 74.06
CA LEU A 193 88.18 -16.46 73.89
C LEU A 193 89.22 -17.39 74.55
N LEU A 194 90.38 -17.60 73.93
CA LEU A 194 91.70 -17.55 74.55
C LEU A 194 92.78 -17.87 73.51
N LEU A 195 93.61 -16.84 73.25
CA LEU A 195 94.99 -16.83 72.74
C LEU A 195 95.39 -17.80 71.62
#